data_AF-A8VHW7-F1
#
_entry.id   AF-A8VHW7-F1
#
_cell.length_a   1.000
_cell.length_b   1.000
_cell.length_c   1.000
_cell.angle_alpha   90.00
_cell.angle_beta   90.00
_cell.angle_gamma   90.00
#
_symmetry.space_group_name_H-M   'P 1'
#
loop_
_entity.id
_entity.type
_entity.pdbx_description
1 polymer ?
#
loop_
_entity_poly.entity_id
_entity_poly.type
_entity_poly.pdbx_seq_one_letter_code
_entity_poly.pdbx_strand_id
1 'polypeptide(L)'
;KSLCYVFLIWMLTLVAVMPNLRTGTLQYDPRIYSCTFAQSISSAYTIAVVVFHFIVPMTIVIFCYLRIWILVLQVRRRVKPDSKPKMKPQDFRNFITMFVVFVLFAICWAPLNFIGLAVASNPDSMGPRIPEWLFVASYYMAYFNSCLNAIIYGLLNQNFRKEYRRIIVSLCTARMFFVDR
;
A
#
# COMPACT_ATOMS: atom_id res chain seq x y z
N LYS A 1 16.93 8.37 14.52
CA LYS A 1 17.09 8.45 13.04
C LYS A 1 15.82 8.01 12.32
N SER A 2 15.34 6.77 12.49
CA SER A 2 14.09 6.29 11.84
C SER A 2 12.84 7.11 12.19
N LEU A 3 12.69 7.52 13.46
CA LEU A 3 11.58 8.39 13.89
C LEU A 3 11.55 9.76 13.19
N CYS A 4 12.71 10.30 12.85
CA CYS A 4 12.81 11.57 12.11
C CYS A 4 12.29 11.40 10.68
N TYR A 5 12.63 10.30 10.00
CA TYR A 5 12.06 10.01 8.68
C TYR A 5 10.54 9.80 8.73
N VAL A 6 10.04 9.10 9.75
CA VAL A 6 8.59 8.93 9.93
C VAL A 6 7.92 10.29 10.13
N PHE A 7 8.46 11.15 10.99
CA PHE A 7 7.93 12.50 11.20
C PHE A 7 7.94 13.32 9.91
N LEU A 8 9.04 13.30 9.15
CA LEU A 8 9.14 14.01 7.87
C LEU A 8 8.10 13.51 6.85
N ILE A 9 7.86 12.21 6.77
CA ILE A 9 6.83 11.63 5.90
C ILE A 9 5.44 12.15 6.29
N TRP A 10 5.12 12.16 7.58
CA TRP A 10 3.84 12.70 8.07
C TRP A 10 3.67 14.19 7.81
N MET A 11 4.73 14.99 7.97
CA MET A 11 4.67 16.41 7.65
C MET A 11 4.48 16.64 6.14
N LEU A 12 5.18 15.87 5.30
CA LEU A 12 5.03 15.96 3.85
C LEU A 12 3.62 15.57 3.39
N THR A 13 3.02 14.53 3.97
CA THR A 13 1.63 14.14 3.65
C THR A 13 0.63 15.20 4.08
N LEU A 14 0.80 15.82 5.24
CA LEU A 14 -0.05 16.94 5.67
C LEU A 14 0.04 18.13 4.69
N VAL A 15 1.24 18.48 4.25
CA VAL A 15 1.46 19.54 3.26
C VAL A 15 0.80 19.20 1.91
N ALA A 16 0.89 17.94 1.47
CA ALA A 16 0.26 17.50 0.22
C ALA A 16 -1.28 17.51 0.26
N VAL A 17 -1.87 17.30 1.44
CA VAL A 17 -3.32 17.30 1.65
C VAL A 17 -3.89 18.71 1.86
N MET A 18 -3.09 19.66 2.39
CA MET A 18 -3.50 21.04 2.66
C MET A 18 -4.23 21.74 1.49
N PRO A 19 -3.81 21.62 0.22
CA PRO A 19 -4.52 22.21 -0.91
C PRO A 19 -6.00 21.83 -0.96
N ASN A 20 -6.35 20.57 -0.65
CA ASN A 20 -7.73 20.10 -0.69
C ASN A 20 -8.67 20.85 0.26
N LEU A 21 -8.14 21.25 1.42
CA LEU A 21 -8.90 22.00 2.43
C LEU A 21 -9.15 23.44 2.00
N ARG A 22 -8.27 24.01 1.17
CA ARG A 22 -8.38 25.38 0.66
C ARG A 22 -9.24 25.45 -0.59
N THR A 23 -9.13 24.46 -1.48
CA THR A 23 -9.85 24.41 -2.76
C THR A 23 -11.23 23.78 -2.66
N GLY A 24 -11.58 23.16 -1.52
CA GLY A 24 -12.89 22.53 -1.34
C GLY A 24 -13.10 21.31 -2.24
N THR A 25 -12.03 20.59 -2.58
CA THR A 25 -12.08 19.43 -3.50
C THR A 25 -12.63 18.16 -2.85
N LEU A 26 -12.87 18.18 -1.53
CA LEU A 26 -13.51 17.10 -0.79
C LEU A 26 -15.03 17.28 -0.83
N GLN A 27 -15.73 16.38 -1.51
CA GLN A 27 -17.18 16.41 -1.64
C GLN A 27 -17.78 15.03 -1.33
N TYR A 28 -19.03 15.03 -0.89
CA TYR A 28 -19.79 13.80 -0.69
C TYR A 28 -20.16 13.19 -2.04
N ASP A 29 -19.71 11.96 -2.29
CA ASP A 29 -20.05 11.22 -3.49
C ASP A 29 -21.11 10.15 -3.15
N PRO A 30 -22.35 10.28 -3.66
CA PRO A 30 -23.44 9.37 -3.35
C PRO A 30 -23.22 7.95 -3.90
N ARG A 31 -22.33 7.76 -4.88
CA ARG A 31 -22.06 6.44 -5.48
C ARG A 31 -21.32 5.51 -4.52
N ILE A 32 -20.55 6.07 -3.59
CA ILE A 32 -19.73 5.34 -2.61
C ILE A 32 -20.13 5.66 -1.16
N TYR A 33 -21.20 6.44 -0.97
CA TYR A 33 -21.69 6.89 0.34
C TYR A 33 -20.58 7.48 1.25
N SER A 34 -19.61 8.18 0.64
CA SER A 34 -18.40 8.64 1.33
C SER A 34 -18.01 10.05 0.86
N CYS A 35 -17.41 10.83 1.76
CA CYS A 35 -16.77 12.10 1.40
C CYS A 35 -15.38 11.83 0.83
N THR A 36 -15.16 12.15 -0.44
CA THR A 36 -13.92 11.83 -1.15
C THR A 36 -13.45 12.99 -2.02
N PHE A 37 -12.23 12.83 -2.56
CA PHE A 37 -11.63 13.77 -3.47
C PHE A 37 -12.34 13.73 -4.82
N ALA A 38 -12.99 14.83 -5.19
CA ALA A 38 -13.67 14.99 -6.46
C ALA A 38 -12.65 15.28 -7.58
N GLN A 39 -12.30 14.22 -8.31
CA GLN A 39 -11.29 14.21 -9.38
C GLN A 39 -11.59 15.18 -10.54
N SER A 40 -12.85 15.59 -10.70
CA SER A 40 -13.30 16.51 -11.77
C SER A 40 -13.06 18.00 -11.47
N ILE A 41 -12.79 18.38 -10.22
CA ILE A 41 -12.69 19.80 -9.83
C ILE A 41 -11.34 20.41 -10.24
N SER A 42 -10.27 19.62 -10.21
CA SER A 42 -8.94 20.07 -10.65
C SER A 42 -8.17 18.92 -11.29
N SER A 43 -8.08 18.94 -12.63
CA SER A 43 -7.28 18.00 -13.41
C SER A 43 -5.80 18.09 -13.06
N ALA A 44 -5.25 19.30 -12.96
CA ALA A 44 -3.83 19.53 -12.65
C ALA A 44 -3.45 18.97 -11.28
N TYR A 45 -4.27 19.21 -10.25
CA TYR A 45 -4.03 18.65 -8.91
C TYR A 45 -4.16 17.12 -8.90
N THR A 46 -5.18 16.57 -9.56
CA THR A 46 -5.37 15.11 -9.68
C THR A 46 -4.17 14.44 -10.36
N ILE A 47 -3.69 15.00 -11.48
CA ILE A 47 -2.48 14.53 -12.18
C ILE A 47 -1.27 14.62 -11.26
N ALA A 48 -1.06 15.74 -10.57
CA ALA A 48 0.06 15.89 -9.64
C ALA A 48 0.02 14.85 -8.52
N VAL A 49 -1.15 14.59 -7.93
CA VAL A 49 -1.32 13.56 -6.90
C VAL A 49 -0.97 12.18 -7.45
N VAL A 50 -1.53 11.79 -8.59
CA VAL A 50 -1.25 10.47 -9.21
C VAL A 50 0.24 10.34 -9.54
N VAL A 51 0.86 11.37 -10.12
CA VAL A 51 2.27 11.30 -10.51
C VAL A 51 3.19 11.25 -9.30
N PHE A 52 3.07 12.18 -8.35
CA PHE A 52 4.00 12.31 -7.24
C PHE A 52 3.73 11.33 -6.10
N HIS A 53 2.48 10.90 -5.87
CA HIS A 53 2.14 10.00 -4.76
C HIS A 53 1.96 8.55 -5.18
N PHE A 54 1.78 8.27 -6.48
CA PHE A 54 1.66 6.90 -6.98
C PHE A 54 2.78 6.55 -7.96
N ILE A 55 2.90 7.21 -9.11
CA ILE A 55 3.84 6.79 -10.17
C ILE A 55 5.32 6.91 -9.74
N VAL A 56 5.73 8.04 -9.17
CA VAL A 56 7.12 8.25 -8.74
C VAL A 56 7.51 7.26 -7.62
N PRO A 57 6.74 7.08 -6.53
CA PRO A 57 7.04 6.08 -5.52
C PRO A 57 7.05 4.65 -6.08
N MET A 58 6.10 4.31 -6.97
CA MET A 58 6.02 2.99 -7.60
C MET A 58 7.28 2.69 -8.42
N THR A 59 7.71 3.62 -9.28
CA THR A 59 8.89 3.44 -10.13
C THR A 59 10.18 3.30 -9.31
N ILE A 60 10.36 4.12 -8.26
CA ILE A 60 11.51 4.03 -7.35
C ILE A 60 11.54 2.67 -6.67
N VAL A 61 10.42 2.23 -6.09
CA VAL A 61 10.36 0.97 -5.34
C VAL A 61 10.54 -0.23 -6.28
N ILE A 62 9.94 -0.22 -7.47
CA ILE A 62 10.15 -1.24 -8.51
C ILE A 62 11.64 -1.31 -8.88
N PHE A 63 12.28 -0.17 -9.15
CA PHE A 63 13.71 -0.13 -9.48
C PHE A 63 14.58 -0.71 -8.36
N CYS A 64 14.31 -0.34 -7.11
CA CYS A 64 15.00 -0.88 -5.94
C CYS A 64 14.83 -2.41 -5.84
N TYR A 65 13.61 -2.92 -5.97
CA TYR A 65 13.36 -4.37 -5.92
C TYR A 65 14.02 -5.11 -7.08
N LEU A 66 13.99 -4.57 -8.29
CA LEU A 66 14.66 -5.15 -9.46
C LEU A 66 16.18 -5.23 -9.25
N ARG A 67 16.80 -4.17 -8.74
CA ARG A 67 18.24 -4.14 -8.41
C ARG A 67 18.59 -5.21 -7.38
N ILE A 68 17.81 -5.32 -6.30
CA ILE A 68 18.03 -6.32 -5.25
C ILE A 68 17.86 -7.73 -5.84
N TRP A 69 16.83 -7.95 -6.66
CA TRP A 69 16.58 -9.24 -7.29
C TRP A 69 17.71 -9.66 -8.24
N ILE A 70 18.19 -8.74 -9.08
CA ILE A 70 19.34 -8.96 -9.97
C ILE A 70 20.58 -9.32 -9.15
N LEU A 71 20.85 -8.59 -8.05
CA LEU A 71 21.97 -8.89 -7.16
C LEU A 71 21.86 -10.30 -6.56
N VAL A 72 20.67 -10.69 -6.10
CA VAL A 72 20.41 -12.04 -5.55
C VAL A 72 20.64 -13.12 -6.62
N LEU A 73 20.17 -12.91 -7.85
CA LEU A 73 20.42 -13.84 -8.95
C LEU A 73 21.92 -13.93 -9.32
N GLN A 74 22.62 -12.80 -9.35
CA GLN A 74 24.06 -12.75 -9.63
C GLN A 74 24.87 -13.50 -8.56
N VAL A 75 24.56 -13.28 -7.28
CA VAL A 75 25.20 -14.01 -6.17
C VAL A 75 24.88 -15.50 -6.28
N ARG A 76 23.62 -15.88 -6.52
CA ARG A 76 23.23 -17.29 -6.66
C ARG A 76 23.93 -17.99 -7.85
N ARG A 77 24.21 -17.27 -8.94
CA ARG A 77 24.98 -17.79 -10.09
C ARG A 77 26.49 -17.91 -9.83
N ARG A 78 27.06 -17.06 -8.97
CA ARG A 78 28.51 -17.02 -8.67
C ARG A 78 28.92 -18.00 -7.55
N VAL A 79 27.98 -18.40 -6.71
CA VAL A 79 28.21 -19.27 -5.56
C VAL A 79 28.19 -20.74 -6.03
N LYS A 80 29.31 -21.46 -5.87
CA LYS A 80 29.37 -22.91 -6.06
C LYS A 80 28.41 -23.60 -5.08
N PRO A 81 27.78 -24.75 -5.43
CA PRO A 81 26.74 -25.40 -4.62
C PRO A 81 27.15 -25.70 -3.15
N ASP A 82 28.44 -25.73 -2.84
CA ASP A 82 28.98 -26.00 -1.51
C ASP A 82 29.01 -24.78 -0.56
N SER A 83 28.91 -23.58 -1.10
CA SER A 83 28.95 -22.34 -0.30
C SER A 83 27.54 -21.96 0.15
N LYS A 84 27.21 -22.25 1.43
CA LYS A 84 25.94 -21.84 2.04
C LYS A 84 25.71 -20.33 1.84
N PRO A 85 24.56 -19.89 1.29
CA PRO A 85 24.27 -18.47 1.13
C PRO A 85 24.26 -17.79 2.50
N LYS A 86 24.99 -16.67 2.62
CA LYS A 86 25.10 -15.87 3.86
C LYS A 86 23.80 -15.14 4.24
N MET A 87 22.77 -15.18 3.39
CA MET A 87 21.50 -14.51 3.66
C MET A 87 20.68 -15.36 4.63
N LYS A 88 20.34 -14.80 5.80
CA LYS A 88 19.49 -15.49 6.75
C LYS A 88 18.12 -15.75 6.10
N PRO A 89 17.55 -16.96 6.20
CA PRO A 89 16.22 -17.26 5.66
C PRO A 89 15.12 -16.30 6.15
N GLN A 90 15.31 -15.73 7.35
CA GLN A 90 14.42 -14.71 7.91
C GLN A 90 14.47 -13.38 7.15
N ASP A 91 15.64 -12.91 6.73
CA ASP A 91 15.80 -11.65 5.99
C ASP A 91 15.20 -11.79 4.58
N PHE A 92 15.37 -12.95 3.93
CA PHE A 92 14.72 -13.24 2.66
C PHE A 92 13.20 -13.27 2.77
N ARG A 93 12.66 -13.90 3.82
CA ARG A 93 11.21 -13.90 4.07
C ARG A 93 10.67 -12.50 4.32
N ASN A 94 11.37 -11.70 5.12
CA ASN A 94 10.98 -10.30 5.35
C ASN A 94 10.97 -9.51 4.04
N PHE A 95 11.99 -9.67 3.19
CA PHE A 95 12.04 -9.05 1.87
C PHE A 95 10.86 -9.46 0.98
N ILE A 96 10.54 -10.76 0.92
CA ILE A 96 9.37 -11.26 0.17
C ILE A 96 8.07 -10.69 0.74
N THR A 97 7.90 -10.63 2.06
CA THR A 97 6.73 -10.01 2.69
C THR A 97 6.59 -8.55 2.28
N MET A 98 7.67 -7.75 2.36
CA MET A 98 7.67 -6.35 1.94
C MET A 98 7.31 -6.20 0.45
N PHE A 99 7.83 -7.09 -0.40
CA PHE A 99 7.51 -7.10 -1.82
C PHE A 99 6.03 -7.41 -2.07
N VAL A 100 5.47 -8.41 -1.38
CA VAL A 100 4.04 -8.77 -1.48
C VAL A 100 3.15 -7.62 -1.01
N VAL A 101 3.50 -6.96 0.11
CA VAL A 101 2.79 -5.76 0.58
C VAL A 101 2.78 -4.67 -0.50
N PHE A 102 3.93 -4.41 -1.12
CA PHE A 102 4.05 -3.41 -2.18
C PHE A 102 3.21 -3.76 -3.43
N VAL A 103 3.25 -5.02 -3.88
CA VAL A 103 2.46 -5.47 -5.04
C VAL A 103 0.97 -5.35 -4.75
N LEU A 104 0.51 -5.71 -3.55
CA LEU A 104 -0.90 -5.58 -3.18
C LEU A 104 -1.32 -4.12 -3.07
N PHE A 105 -0.48 -3.25 -2.50
CA PHE A 105 -0.70 -1.80 -2.54
C PHE A 105 -0.87 -1.31 -3.99
N ALA A 106 0.01 -1.73 -4.90
CA ALA A 106 -0.07 -1.36 -6.31
C ALA A 106 -1.39 -1.82 -6.95
N ILE A 107 -1.78 -3.08 -6.75
CA ILE A 107 -3.00 -3.65 -7.34
C ILE A 107 -4.24 -2.95 -6.77
N CYS A 108 -4.27 -2.67 -5.47
CA CYS A 108 -5.42 -2.05 -4.83
C CYS A 108 -5.60 -0.57 -5.22
N TRP A 109 -4.50 0.16 -5.40
CA TRP A 109 -4.54 1.60 -5.69
C TRP A 109 -4.46 1.94 -7.18
N ALA A 110 -3.93 1.04 -8.02
CA ALA A 110 -3.80 1.28 -9.46
C ALA A 110 -5.13 1.65 -10.14
N PRO A 111 -6.23 0.88 -9.98
CA PRO A 111 -7.47 1.16 -10.70
C PRO A 111 -7.99 2.56 -10.42
N LEU A 112 -7.97 2.98 -9.15
CA LEU A 112 -8.41 4.31 -8.73
C LEU A 112 -7.52 5.43 -9.30
N ASN A 113 -6.20 5.25 -9.29
CA ASN A 113 -5.25 6.25 -9.82
C ASN A 113 -5.35 6.37 -11.35
N PHE A 114 -5.53 5.25 -12.07
CA PHE A 114 -5.70 5.26 -13.52
C PHE A 114 -7.04 5.87 -13.95
N ILE A 115 -8.12 5.57 -13.22
CA ILE A 115 -9.42 6.22 -13.42
C ILE A 115 -9.29 7.74 -13.20
N GLY A 116 -8.65 8.16 -12.11
CA GLY A 116 -8.40 9.57 -11.82
C GLY A 116 -7.59 10.27 -12.91
N LEU A 117 -6.54 9.62 -13.42
CA LEU A 117 -5.73 10.13 -14.52
C LEU A 117 -6.53 10.26 -15.83
N ALA A 118 -7.37 9.27 -16.14
CA ALA A 118 -8.22 9.28 -17.33
C ALA A 118 -9.27 10.40 -17.28
N VAL A 119 -9.94 10.57 -16.13
CA VAL A 119 -10.91 11.66 -15.89
C VAL A 119 -10.21 13.01 -15.95
N ALA A 120 -9.02 13.15 -15.34
CA ALA A 120 -8.29 14.40 -15.35
C ALA A 120 -7.76 14.79 -16.74
N SER A 121 -7.45 13.80 -17.60
CA SER A 121 -6.92 14.05 -18.94
C SER A 121 -7.99 14.52 -19.92
N ASN A 122 -9.20 13.96 -19.86
CA ASN A 122 -10.31 14.32 -20.74
C ASN A 122 -11.67 14.19 -20.00
N PRO A 123 -12.03 15.17 -19.14
CA PRO A 123 -13.21 15.08 -18.29
C PRO A 123 -14.51 14.93 -19.11
N ASP A 124 -14.63 15.65 -20.23
CA ASP A 124 -15.84 15.69 -21.06
C ASP A 124 -16.11 14.38 -21.83
N SER A 125 -15.06 13.61 -22.13
CA SER A 125 -15.17 12.37 -22.91
C SER A 125 -15.07 11.11 -22.05
N MET A 126 -14.24 11.12 -21.02
CA MET A 126 -13.96 9.95 -20.19
C MET A 126 -14.93 9.82 -19.01
N GLY A 127 -15.43 10.92 -18.45
CA GLY A 127 -16.43 10.92 -17.37
C GLY A 127 -17.61 9.98 -17.64
N PRO A 128 -18.34 10.12 -18.76
CA PRO A 128 -19.49 9.25 -19.08
C PRO A 128 -19.12 7.86 -19.59
N ARG A 129 -17.86 7.62 -19.96
CA ARG A 129 -17.39 6.31 -20.45
C ARG A 129 -16.95 5.37 -19.34
N ILE A 130 -16.64 5.89 -18.16
CA ILE A 130 -16.20 5.08 -17.02
C ILE A 130 -17.43 4.47 -16.35
N PRO A 131 -17.56 3.13 -16.31
CA PRO A 131 -18.69 2.50 -15.66
C PRO A 131 -18.70 2.79 -14.15
N GLU A 132 -19.87 3.11 -13.60
CA GLU A 132 -19.99 3.39 -12.16
C GLU A 132 -19.56 2.21 -11.30
N TRP A 133 -19.88 0.98 -11.69
CA TRP A 133 -19.45 -0.22 -10.97
C TRP A 133 -17.92 -0.33 -10.90
N LEU A 134 -17.20 0.11 -11.94
CA LEU A 134 -15.73 0.06 -11.98
C LEU A 134 -15.13 1.09 -11.02
N PHE A 135 -15.70 2.29 -10.97
CA PHE A 135 -15.32 3.33 -10.02
C PHE A 135 -15.55 2.86 -8.58
N VAL A 136 -16.74 2.35 -8.28
CA VAL A 136 -17.13 1.84 -6.96
C VAL A 136 -16.24 0.66 -6.53
N ALA A 137 -16.03 -0.33 -7.41
CA ALA A 137 -15.16 -1.48 -7.12
C ALA A 137 -13.71 -1.05 -6.85
N SER A 138 -13.19 -0.08 -7.61
CA SER A 138 -11.84 0.47 -7.41
C SER A 138 -11.69 1.13 -6.03
N TYR A 139 -12.71 1.88 -5.59
CA TYR A 139 -12.75 2.49 -4.26
C TYR A 139 -12.77 1.45 -3.14
N TYR A 140 -13.63 0.44 -3.23
CA TYR A 140 -13.67 -0.63 -2.23
C TYR A 140 -12.36 -1.41 -2.17
N MET A 141 -11.69 -1.64 -3.31
CA MET A 141 -10.41 -2.31 -3.33
C MET A 141 -9.30 -1.48 -2.66
N ALA A 142 -9.32 -0.15 -2.85
CA ALA A 142 -8.42 0.76 -2.14
C ALA A 142 -8.67 0.76 -0.62
N TYR A 143 -9.93 0.66 -0.16
CA TYR A 143 -10.24 0.51 1.28
C TYR A 143 -9.78 -0.84 1.84
N PHE A 144 -9.96 -1.92 1.07
CA PHE A 144 -9.58 -3.26 1.49
C PHE A 144 -8.06 -3.42 1.69
N ASN A 145 -7.24 -2.62 1.00
CA ASN A 145 -5.79 -2.56 1.19
C ASN A 145 -5.37 -2.41 2.66
N SER A 146 -6.10 -1.61 3.44
CA SER A 146 -5.78 -1.37 4.85
C SER A 146 -5.79 -2.67 5.67
N CYS A 147 -6.77 -3.56 5.43
CA CYS A 147 -6.89 -4.85 6.11
C CYS A 147 -5.88 -5.89 5.61
N LEU A 148 -5.55 -5.85 4.31
CA LEU A 148 -4.62 -6.79 3.70
C LEU A 148 -3.24 -6.74 4.34
N ASN A 149 -2.77 -5.56 4.74
CA ASN A 149 -1.48 -5.40 5.44
C ASN A 149 -1.38 -6.33 6.65
N ALA A 150 -2.37 -6.32 7.55
CA ALA A 150 -2.38 -7.16 8.75
C ALA A 150 -2.38 -8.66 8.41
N ILE A 151 -3.16 -9.06 7.40
CA ILE A 151 -3.24 -10.45 6.93
C ILE A 151 -1.88 -10.90 6.39
N ILE A 152 -1.24 -10.09 5.54
CA ILE A 152 0.08 -10.37 4.96
C ILE A 152 1.13 -10.53 6.06
N TYR A 153 1.18 -9.59 7.02
CA TYR A 153 2.12 -9.67 8.13
C TYR A 153 1.88 -10.91 8.99
N GLY A 154 0.62 -11.25 9.28
CA GLY A 154 0.26 -12.44 10.06
C GLY A 154 0.58 -13.77 9.36
N LEU A 155 0.42 -13.83 8.03
CA LEU A 155 0.64 -15.06 7.26
C LEU A 155 2.10 -15.27 6.85
N LEU A 156 2.76 -14.23 6.33
CA LEU A 156 4.07 -14.34 5.68
C LEU A 156 5.25 -14.02 6.62
N ASN A 157 5.05 -13.19 7.66
CA ASN A 157 6.12 -12.87 8.59
C ASN A 157 6.10 -13.82 9.80
N GLN A 158 7.07 -14.73 9.85
CA GLN A 158 7.18 -15.70 10.95
C GLN A 158 7.38 -15.05 12.32
N ASN A 159 8.01 -13.88 12.38
CA ASN A 159 8.20 -13.17 13.64
C ASN A 159 6.85 -12.65 14.17
N PHE A 160 6.04 -12.05 13.29
CA PHE A 160 4.68 -11.62 13.63
C PHE A 160 3.79 -12.81 13.97
N ARG A 161 3.84 -13.92 13.21
CA ARG A 161 3.03 -15.11 13.49
C ARG A 161 3.31 -15.70 14.89
N LYS A 162 4.58 -15.71 15.32
CA LYS A 162 4.96 -16.14 16.67
C LYS A 162 4.37 -15.22 17.74
N GLU A 163 4.45 -13.91 17.57
CA GLU A 163 3.88 -12.95 18.52
C GLU A 163 2.35 -12.97 18.53
N TYR A 164 1.68 -13.06 17.36
CA TYR A 164 0.23 -13.26 17.29
C TYR A 164 -0.20 -14.52 18.04
N ARG A 165 0.51 -15.63 17.85
CA ARG A 165 0.24 -16.87 18.58
C ARG A 165 0.44 -16.69 20.09
N ARG A 166 1.49 -15.99 20.52
CA ARG A 166 1.72 -15.69 21.95
C ARG A 166 0.58 -14.86 22.54
N ILE A 167 0.12 -13.83 21.84
CA ILE A 167 -1.00 -12.97 22.28
C ILE A 167 -2.29 -13.79 22.38
N ILE A 168 -2.62 -14.58 21.35
CA ILE A 168 -3.83 -15.41 21.35
C ILE A 168 -3.79 -16.45 22.47
N VAL A 169 -2.67 -17.14 22.66
CA VAL A 169 -2.53 -18.11 23.75
C VAL A 169 -2.62 -17.41 25.11
N SER A 170 -1.96 -16.27 25.30
CA SER A 170 -2.05 -15.50 26.54
C SER A 170 -3.48 -15.04 26.83
N LEU A 171 -4.23 -14.61 25.81
CA LEU A 171 -5.64 -14.24 25.96
C LEU A 171 -6.50 -15.45 26.30
N CYS A 172 -6.28 -16.61 25.65
CA CYS A 172 -6.99 -17.84 25.96
C CYS A 172 -6.68 -18.35 27.37
N THR A 173 -5.42 -18.30 27.80
CA THR A 173 -5.01 -18.68 29.16
C THR A 173 -5.57 -17.71 30.19
N ALA A 174 -5.53 -16.39 29.94
CA ALA A 174 -6.17 -15.40 30.80
C ALA A 174 -7.69 -15.61 30.89
N ARG A 175 -8.35 -15.98 29.78
CA ARG A 175 -9.78 -16.30 29.76
C ARG A 175 -10.10 -17.55 30.56
N MET A 176 -9.28 -18.59 30.47
CA MET A 176 -9.42 -19.81 31.29
C MET A 176 -9.30 -19.47 32.79
N PHE A 177 -8.31 -18.66 33.17
CA PHE A 177 -8.13 -18.24 34.57
C PHE A 177 -9.26 -17.34 35.11
N PHE A 178 -9.97 -16.59 34.26
CA PHE A 178 -11.11 -15.76 34.67
C PHE A 178 -12.46 -16.51 34.68
N VAL A 179 -12.57 -17.66 34.01
CA VAL A 179 -13.79 -18.49 33.99
C VAL A 179 -13.81 -19.50 35.15
N ASP A 180 -12.66 -19.85 35.71
CA ASP A 180 -12.51 -20.77 36.86
C ASP A 180 -12.53 -20.07 38.25
N ARG A 181 -13.04 -18.82 38.35
CA ARG A 181 -13.18 -18.09 39.61
C ARG A 181 -14.59 -17.52 39.77
#